data_AF-A0A523TUM3-F1
#
_entry.id   AF-A0A523TUM3-F1
#
_cell.length_a   1.000
_cell.length_b   1.000
_cell.length_c   1.000
_cell.angle_alpha   90.00
_cell.angle_beta   90.00
_cell.angle_gamma   90.00
#
_symmetry.space_group_name_H-M   'P 1'
#
loop_
_entity.id
_entity.type
_entity.pdbx_description
1 polymer ?
#
loop_
_entity_poly.entity_id
_entity_poly.type
_entity_poly.pdbx_seq_one_letter_code
_entity_poly.pdbx_strand_id
1 'polypeptide(L)'
;MRRRLLSGLVLFTVILFAAAAVSADTIVLKSGRTLEGTIIAENDREVTLRQAGGVTSIPRASIDEIRRSPTVDDYFGKRASIKNPDDPKEHLELAEWCVENGFSHMAEIEYRTVLRLEPDNTDAREALGYVRYGGRWLSEERVAGIRAGGERSSPGEPTEEESSSEEESAPAEPESSSTPDANPRRLLTGSDTIPAPVVGSVSWEKAYSSKSKNIHVYCNVSHKAANLYATLMKNLFTAYGKVITGTVRDSAPRELNVYSDVALMKEITAKPKKKELVWYNTSAKRVEAVHDWRGTVGQTPKLLAYEGVYLYADRIMRNVYGAPKWLLVGLGSYFAGATIDKRGKVGRILAPRDRLIRMKKAYTGGYQIKLDYLMLRPRYKYGRNEYDTSWAVIYYLLESGRKGRTAFAKIFEKGCTGKITAADLEDALGFDIPTFEMKIKAFIQKKKIPSAGRVSGDGFDVSAYGFTCTRPSKSWKFNTDVKDADTLAELEYGDARIIIRAVPNAEHYSHIAVTNAVIKLIAGGYSRLERRAVRVGRPALQGYSFSYSSKDIIGGSSGGADAGKEVKNVLIVTADYDFRYGFEFQAPADKYEELEKEFQTFLASINFTTRE
;
A
#
# COMPACT_ATOMS: atom_id res chain seq x y z
N MET A 1 -35.23 -2.81 -18.45
CA MET A 1 -35.28 -3.79 -17.35
C MET A 1 -34.41 -4.99 -17.75
N ARG A 2 -33.33 -5.19 -16.98
CA ARG A 2 -32.47 -6.39 -16.82
C ARG A 2 -32.71 -7.60 -17.75
N ARG A 3 -31.65 -7.96 -18.50
CA ARG A 3 -31.05 -9.29 -18.41
C ARG A 3 -29.60 -9.13 -17.93
N ARG A 4 -29.45 -9.18 -16.61
CA ARG A 4 -28.21 -9.56 -15.93
C ARG A 4 -28.31 -11.07 -15.66
N LEU A 5 -27.14 -11.69 -15.46
CA LEU A 5 -26.86 -12.86 -14.61
C LEU A 5 -26.50 -14.17 -15.33
N LEU A 6 -25.44 -14.76 -14.77
CA LEU A 6 -25.17 -16.19 -14.60
C LEU A 6 -24.52 -16.95 -15.77
N SER A 7 -23.18 -16.92 -15.81
CA SER A 7 -22.37 -18.16 -15.87
C SER A 7 -21.26 -18.17 -14.79
N GLY A 8 -21.43 -17.36 -13.75
CA GLY A 8 -20.66 -17.41 -12.51
C GLY A 8 -21.55 -17.95 -11.40
N LEU A 9 -21.53 -19.27 -11.19
CA LEU A 9 -21.75 -19.94 -9.90
C LEU A 9 -21.53 -21.46 -10.11
N VAL A 10 -20.42 -21.96 -9.57
CA VAL A 10 -20.32 -23.30 -8.95
C VAL A 10 -20.57 -24.52 -9.85
N LEU A 11 -19.44 -25.14 -10.22
CA LEU A 11 -19.18 -26.57 -10.05
C LEU A 11 -17.63 -26.67 -10.01
N PHE A 12 -16.88 -26.56 -8.90
CA PHE A 12 -16.95 -27.31 -7.63
C PHE A 12 -17.26 -28.76 -7.98
N THR A 13 -16.30 -29.66 -8.08
CA THR A 13 -15.63 -30.32 -6.95
C THR A 13 -14.75 -31.43 -7.57
N VAL A 14 -13.71 -31.91 -6.87
CA VAL A 14 -12.91 -33.13 -7.19
C VAL A 14 -11.82 -32.85 -8.24
N ILE A 15 -10.52 -32.76 -7.94
CA ILE A 15 -9.60 -33.66 -7.20
C ILE A 15 -8.50 -32.74 -6.60
N LEU A 16 -8.29 -32.51 -5.29
CA LEU A 16 -7.97 -33.34 -4.12
C LEU A 16 -6.71 -34.24 -4.25
N PHE A 17 -5.69 -33.84 -3.47
CA PHE A 17 -4.54 -34.60 -2.98
C PHE A 17 -3.36 -34.89 -3.92
N ALA A 18 -2.25 -34.20 -3.67
CA ALA A 18 -1.02 -34.88 -3.27
C ALA A 18 -0.50 -34.20 -1.98
N ALA A 19 -0.27 -35.02 -0.95
CA ALA A 19 0.11 -34.61 0.38
C ALA A 19 1.60 -34.20 0.47
N ALA A 20 1.86 -33.39 1.49
CA ALA A 20 3.11 -32.84 1.98
C ALA A 20 4.40 -33.64 1.75
N ALA A 21 5.46 -32.90 1.41
CA ALA A 21 6.71 -32.96 2.15
C ALA A 21 7.08 -31.53 2.56
N VAL A 22 6.71 -31.12 3.78
CA VAL A 22 7.39 -29.99 4.43
C VAL A 22 8.80 -30.48 4.71
N SER A 23 9.80 -29.84 4.11
CA SER A 23 11.20 -30.10 4.42
C SER A 23 11.39 -29.89 5.92
N ALA A 24 11.65 -30.97 6.65
CA ALA A 24 11.85 -30.99 8.09
C ALA A 24 13.33 -31.21 8.40
N ASP A 25 13.85 -30.53 9.43
CA ASP A 25 15.17 -30.84 9.95
C ASP A 25 15.20 -32.30 10.37
N THR A 26 16.32 -32.96 10.07
CA THR A 26 16.51 -34.37 10.35
C THR A 26 17.61 -34.51 11.39
N ILE A 27 17.27 -35.07 12.56
CA ILE A 27 18.23 -35.43 13.61
C ILE A 27 18.48 -36.94 13.53
N VAL A 28 19.70 -37.33 13.20
CA VAL A 28 20.16 -38.72 13.27
C VAL A 28 20.73 -38.95 14.66
N LEU A 29 20.18 -39.92 15.39
CA LEU A 29 20.68 -40.32 16.71
C LEU A 29 21.79 -41.36 16.56
N LYS A 30 22.70 -41.45 17.54
CA LYS A 30 23.73 -42.49 17.61
C LYS A 30 23.17 -43.92 17.69
N SER A 31 21.89 -44.06 18.02
CA SER A 31 21.17 -45.32 17.96
C SER A 31 20.76 -45.74 16.53
N GLY A 32 21.07 -44.93 15.51
CA GLY A 32 20.66 -45.12 14.12
C GLY A 32 19.23 -44.66 13.82
N ARG A 33 18.49 -44.16 14.83
CA ARG A 33 17.13 -43.64 14.64
C ARG A 33 17.16 -42.21 14.10
N THR A 34 16.38 -41.97 13.06
CA THR A 34 16.19 -40.66 12.45
C THR A 34 14.93 -39.99 12.96
N LEU A 35 15.02 -38.71 13.31
CA LEU A 35 13.90 -37.89 13.79
C LEU A 35 13.72 -36.70 12.84
N GLU A 36 12.56 -36.65 12.19
CA GLU A 36 12.18 -35.53 11.32
C GLU A 36 11.27 -34.56 12.07
N GLY A 37 11.62 -33.27 12.06
CA GLY A 37 10.85 -32.20 12.69
C GLY A 37 11.52 -30.83 12.53
N THR A 38 10.99 -29.78 13.14
CA THR A 38 11.64 -28.45 13.12
C THR A 38 12.40 -28.22 14.41
N ILE A 39 13.69 -27.89 14.34
CA ILE A 39 14.49 -27.54 15.53
C ILE A 39 14.07 -26.14 16.00
N ILE A 40 13.56 -26.06 17.23
CA ILE A 40 13.04 -24.81 17.81
C ILE A 40 13.94 -24.22 18.91
N ALA A 41 14.90 -25.01 19.42
CA ALA A 41 15.95 -24.56 20.33
C ALA A 41 17.14 -25.53 20.31
N GLU A 42 18.36 -25.02 20.48
CA GLU A 42 19.58 -25.81 20.63
C GLU A 42 20.49 -25.13 21.66
N ASN A 43 21.10 -25.95 22.52
CA ASN A 43 22.19 -25.53 23.41
C ASN A 43 23.19 -26.70 23.54
N ASP A 44 24.26 -26.49 24.31
CA ASP A 44 25.34 -27.49 24.47
C ASP A 44 24.88 -28.82 25.09
N ARG A 45 23.69 -28.86 25.72
CA ARG A 45 23.17 -30.04 26.44
C ARG A 45 22.05 -30.74 25.69
N GLU A 46 21.22 -30.03 24.92
CA GLU A 46 20.04 -30.59 24.27
C GLU A 46 19.63 -29.84 22.99
N VAL A 47 18.92 -30.55 22.11
CA VAL A 47 18.25 -30.03 20.92
C VAL A 47 16.76 -30.32 21.05
N THR A 48 15.94 -29.28 20.89
CA THR A 48 14.48 -29.38 20.99
C THR A 48 13.88 -29.42 19.59
N LEU A 49 13.27 -30.57 19.26
CA LEU A 49 12.66 -30.86 17.97
C LEU A 49 11.13 -30.82 18.09
N ARG A 50 10.45 -30.11 17.18
CA ARG A 50 9.00 -30.08 17.06
C ARG A 50 8.55 -31.02 15.94
N GLN A 51 7.70 -31.99 16.29
CA GLN A 51 7.16 -32.99 15.37
C GLN A 51 5.62 -32.96 15.41
N ALA A 52 4.95 -33.68 14.50
CA ALA A 52 3.49 -33.75 14.45
C ALA A 52 2.84 -34.26 15.76
N GLY A 53 3.57 -35.04 16.57
CA GLY A 53 3.14 -35.56 17.88
C GLY A 53 3.48 -34.69 19.10
N GLY A 54 4.11 -33.52 18.92
CA GLY A 54 4.49 -32.63 20.03
C GLY A 54 5.94 -32.14 19.96
N VAL A 55 6.43 -31.62 21.09
CA VAL A 55 7.81 -31.13 21.23
C VAL A 55 8.62 -32.14 22.02
N THR A 56 9.77 -32.55 21.48
CA THR A 56 10.67 -33.52 22.11
C THR A 56 12.04 -32.88 22.34
N SER A 57 12.55 -32.92 23.58
CA SER A 57 13.93 -32.56 23.87
C SER A 57 14.83 -33.79 23.71
N ILE A 58 15.93 -33.63 22.99
CA ILE A 58 16.87 -34.69 22.64
C ILE A 58 18.24 -34.30 23.23
N PRO A 59 18.82 -35.11 24.13
CA PRO A 59 20.16 -34.82 24.67
C PRO A 59 21.20 -34.74 23.55
N ARG A 60 22.03 -33.68 23.54
CA ARG A 60 23.03 -33.44 22.49
C ARG A 60 24.01 -34.60 22.34
N ALA A 61 24.34 -35.27 23.45
CA ALA A 61 25.22 -36.43 23.50
C ALA A 61 24.69 -37.65 22.71
N SER A 62 23.37 -37.74 22.52
CA SER A 62 22.69 -38.82 21.80
C SER A 62 22.56 -38.57 20.29
N ILE A 63 22.89 -37.37 19.83
CA ILE A 63 22.80 -36.96 18.43
C ILE A 63 24.11 -37.31 17.72
N ASP A 64 23.98 -37.94 16.57
CA ASP A 64 25.07 -38.23 15.64
C ASP A 64 25.21 -37.12 14.60
N GLU A 65 24.10 -36.77 13.94
CA GLU A 65 24.06 -35.78 12.86
C GLU A 65 22.81 -34.91 12.96
N ILE A 66 22.93 -33.63 12.59
CA ILE A 66 21.79 -32.73 12.38
C ILE A 66 21.84 -32.21 10.96
N ARG A 67 20.84 -32.56 10.14
CA ARG A 67 20.65 -32.03 8.79
C ARG A 67 19.53 -30.99 8.86
N ARG A 68 19.87 -29.74 8.59
CA ARG A 68 18.90 -28.65 8.62
C ARG A 68 18.27 -28.44 7.25
N SER A 69 16.95 -28.25 7.23
CA SER A 69 16.27 -27.79 6.03
C SER A 69 16.64 -26.34 5.75
N PRO A 70 16.87 -25.97 4.49
CA PRO A 70 17.06 -24.56 4.17
C PRO A 70 15.89 -23.71 4.63
N THR A 71 16.22 -22.50 5.07
CA THR A 71 15.30 -21.51 5.62
C THR A 71 15.08 -20.38 4.63
N VAL A 72 14.06 -19.56 4.90
CA VAL A 72 13.84 -18.34 4.11
C VAL A 72 15.02 -17.35 4.23
N ASP A 73 15.76 -17.37 5.33
CA ASP A 73 16.97 -16.54 5.44
C ASP A 73 18.11 -17.09 4.57
N ASP A 74 18.17 -18.40 4.33
CA ASP A 74 19.11 -18.99 3.36
C ASP A 74 18.77 -18.59 1.92
N TYR A 75 17.48 -18.49 1.57
CA TYR A 75 17.05 -17.89 0.30
C TYR A 75 17.56 -16.45 0.15
N PHE A 76 17.36 -15.59 1.16
CA PHE A 76 17.82 -14.20 1.08
C PHE A 76 19.34 -14.08 1.09
N GLY A 77 20.04 -14.95 1.81
CA GLY A 77 21.49 -15.05 1.77
C GLY A 77 22.00 -15.42 0.38
N LYS A 78 21.40 -16.46 -0.24
CA LYS A 78 21.72 -16.87 -1.61
C LYS A 78 21.42 -15.79 -2.63
N ARG A 79 20.26 -15.13 -2.53
CA ARG A 79 19.92 -14.00 -3.41
C ARG A 79 20.87 -12.82 -3.27
N ALA A 80 21.35 -12.53 -2.05
CA ALA A 80 22.33 -11.47 -1.81
C ALA A 80 23.76 -11.84 -2.26
N SER A 81 24.03 -13.14 -2.44
CA SER A 81 25.32 -13.64 -2.95
C SER A 81 25.39 -13.78 -4.46
N ILE A 82 24.32 -13.47 -5.18
CA ILE A 82 24.31 -13.36 -6.64
C ILE A 82 25.39 -12.33 -7.03
N LYS A 83 26.39 -12.77 -7.79
CA LYS A 83 27.56 -11.96 -8.16
C LYS A 83 27.21 -10.98 -9.27
N ASN A 84 26.35 -11.41 -10.19
CA ASN A 84 25.83 -10.56 -11.25
C ASN A 84 24.28 -10.57 -11.23
N PRO A 85 23.64 -9.54 -10.65
CA PRO A 85 22.17 -9.44 -10.60
C PRO A 85 21.46 -9.33 -11.95
N ASP A 86 22.21 -9.05 -13.02
CA ASP A 86 21.68 -8.99 -14.38
C ASP A 86 21.97 -10.28 -15.19
N ASP A 87 22.58 -11.29 -14.56
CA ASP A 87 22.74 -12.62 -15.16
C ASP A 87 21.49 -13.48 -14.93
N PRO A 88 20.70 -13.80 -15.99
CA PRO A 88 19.52 -14.65 -15.86
C PRO A 88 19.86 -16.05 -15.31
N LYS A 89 21.07 -16.56 -15.54
CA LYS A 89 21.48 -17.88 -15.08
C LYS A 89 21.55 -17.98 -13.56
N GLU A 90 22.11 -16.97 -12.89
CA GLU A 90 22.19 -16.97 -11.41
C GLU A 90 20.80 -16.90 -10.76
N HIS A 91 19.86 -16.20 -11.40
CA HIS A 91 18.46 -16.18 -10.97
C HIS A 91 17.75 -17.52 -11.24
N LEU A 92 18.06 -18.19 -12.35
CA LEU A 92 17.51 -19.50 -12.67
C LEU A 92 17.97 -20.57 -11.68
N GLU A 93 19.27 -20.62 -11.37
CA GLU A 93 19.84 -21.52 -10.36
C GLU A 93 19.23 -21.29 -8.96
N LEU A 94 18.95 -20.03 -8.60
CA LEU A 94 18.26 -19.72 -7.35
C LEU A 94 16.78 -20.17 -7.38
N ALA A 95 16.11 -20.05 -8.53
CA ALA A 95 14.74 -20.51 -8.71
C ALA A 95 14.64 -22.03 -8.52
N GLU A 96 15.54 -22.78 -9.16
CA GLU A 96 15.64 -24.24 -9.05
C GLU A 96 15.93 -24.66 -7.61
N TRP A 97 16.90 -24.02 -6.95
CA TRP A 97 17.17 -24.25 -5.54
C TRP A 97 15.94 -23.98 -4.66
N CYS A 98 15.14 -22.96 -5.00
CA CYS A 98 13.88 -22.71 -4.30
C CYS A 98 12.85 -23.83 -4.53
N VAL A 99 12.73 -24.37 -5.74
CA VAL A 99 11.86 -25.51 -6.04
C VAL A 99 12.28 -26.75 -5.25
N GLU A 100 13.57 -27.09 -5.28
CA GLU A 100 14.14 -28.24 -4.57
C GLU A 100 13.90 -28.18 -3.05
N ASN A 101 13.85 -26.97 -2.50
CA ASN A 101 13.67 -26.73 -1.07
C ASN A 101 12.23 -26.37 -0.68
N GLY A 102 11.27 -26.52 -1.59
CA GLY A 102 9.84 -26.29 -1.33
C GLY A 102 9.45 -24.81 -1.20
N PHE A 103 10.33 -23.88 -1.57
CA PHE A 103 10.07 -22.45 -1.65
C PHE A 103 9.40 -22.06 -2.97
N SER A 104 8.29 -22.72 -3.31
CA SER A 104 7.58 -22.56 -4.59
C SER A 104 7.28 -21.09 -4.95
N HIS A 105 6.96 -20.25 -3.96
CA HIS A 105 6.73 -18.82 -4.19
C HIS A 105 8.00 -18.02 -4.48
N MET A 106 9.13 -18.36 -3.84
CA MET A 106 10.40 -17.70 -4.13
C MET A 106 10.92 -18.13 -5.50
N ALA A 107 10.73 -19.40 -5.87
CA ALA A 107 11.00 -19.90 -7.21
C ALA A 107 10.23 -19.10 -8.28
N GLU A 108 8.93 -18.85 -8.07
CA GLU A 108 8.13 -18.04 -8.99
C GLU A 108 8.68 -16.61 -9.17
N ILE A 109 9.15 -15.98 -8.08
CA ILE A 109 9.75 -14.63 -8.14
C ILE A 109 11.03 -14.64 -8.97
N GLU A 110 11.88 -15.64 -8.79
CA GLU A 110 13.13 -15.75 -9.54
C GLU A 110 12.88 -16.10 -11.00
N TYR A 111 11.98 -17.04 -11.33
CA TYR A 111 11.61 -17.32 -12.73
C TYR A 111 11.07 -16.08 -13.46
N ARG A 112 10.25 -15.25 -12.78
CA ARG A 112 9.79 -13.97 -13.36
C ARG A 112 10.93 -12.96 -13.53
N THR A 113 11.97 -13.04 -12.69
CA THR A 113 13.17 -12.21 -12.83
C THR A 113 14.00 -12.65 -14.04
N VAL A 114 14.15 -13.96 -14.25
CA VAL A 114 14.76 -14.56 -15.44
C VAL A 114 14.05 -14.07 -16.71
N LEU A 115 12.72 -14.15 -16.79
CA LEU A 115 11.97 -13.67 -17.98
C LEU A 115 12.04 -12.17 -18.23
N ARG A 116 12.45 -11.37 -17.24
CA ARG A 116 12.69 -9.94 -17.43
C ARG A 116 14.05 -9.67 -18.08
N LEU A 117 15.05 -10.48 -17.75
CA LEU A 117 16.42 -10.37 -18.25
C LEU A 117 16.59 -11.09 -19.59
N GLU A 118 15.98 -12.26 -19.72
CA GLU A 118 15.98 -13.10 -20.92
C GLU A 118 14.54 -13.52 -21.25
N PRO A 119 13.80 -12.70 -22.04
CA PRO A 119 12.38 -12.90 -22.30
C PRO A 119 12.01 -14.24 -22.97
N ASP A 120 12.93 -14.87 -23.68
CA ASP A 120 12.73 -16.15 -24.36
C ASP A 120 13.36 -17.35 -23.63
N ASN A 121 13.79 -17.17 -22.39
CA ASN A 121 14.33 -18.24 -21.55
C ASN A 121 13.30 -19.38 -21.40
N THR A 122 13.66 -20.55 -21.91
CA THR A 122 12.77 -21.71 -22.01
C THR A 122 12.42 -22.26 -20.63
N ASP A 123 13.41 -22.44 -19.77
CA ASP A 123 13.26 -23.06 -18.45
C ASP A 123 12.32 -22.26 -17.55
N ALA A 124 12.48 -20.94 -17.50
CA ALA A 124 11.61 -20.06 -16.71
C ALA A 124 10.18 -19.99 -17.27
N ARG A 125 10.02 -20.11 -18.60
CA ARG A 125 8.69 -20.14 -19.23
C ARG A 125 7.97 -21.45 -18.95
N GLU A 126 8.64 -22.57 -19.09
CA GLU A 126 8.08 -23.89 -18.77
C GLU A 126 7.72 -23.99 -17.28
N ALA A 127 8.62 -23.55 -16.39
CA ALA A 127 8.38 -23.52 -14.95
C ALA A 127 7.19 -22.64 -14.53
N LEU A 128 6.85 -21.62 -15.34
CA LEU A 128 5.68 -20.76 -15.15
C LEU A 128 4.43 -21.21 -15.94
N GLY A 129 4.48 -22.36 -16.62
CA GLY A 129 3.34 -22.97 -17.34
C GLY A 129 3.10 -22.41 -18.75
N TYR A 130 4.13 -21.88 -19.40
CA TYR A 130 4.11 -21.53 -20.82
C TYR A 130 4.62 -22.70 -21.68
N VAL A 131 4.05 -22.87 -22.87
CA VAL A 131 4.46 -23.86 -23.88
C VAL A 131 4.70 -23.17 -25.21
N ARG A 132 5.63 -23.74 -25.98
CA ARG A 132 5.90 -23.27 -27.33
C ARG A 132 4.85 -23.84 -28.30
N TYR A 133 4.08 -22.97 -28.95
CA TYR A 133 3.05 -23.35 -29.92
C TYR A 133 2.98 -22.34 -31.07
N GLY A 134 3.15 -22.82 -32.31
CA GLY A 134 3.17 -21.96 -33.51
C GLY A 134 4.31 -20.95 -33.52
N GLY A 135 5.51 -21.34 -33.06
CA GLY A 135 6.68 -20.47 -32.99
C GLY A 135 6.66 -19.45 -31.83
N ARG A 136 5.60 -19.39 -31.03
CA ARG A 136 5.42 -18.41 -29.94
C ARG A 136 5.21 -19.09 -28.59
N TRP A 137 5.61 -18.40 -27.52
CA TRP A 137 5.32 -18.80 -26.15
C TRP A 137 3.88 -18.43 -25.76
N LEU A 138 3.06 -19.43 -25.47
CA LEU A 138 1.66 -19.28 -25.06
C LEU A 138 1.45 -20.03 -23.75
N SER A 139 0.53 -19.60 -22.89
CA SER A 139 0.18 -20.42 -21.72
C SER A 139 -0.40 -21.76 -22.17
N GLU A 140 -0.21 -22.83 -21.38
CA GLU A 140 -0.82 -24.14 -21.63
C GLU A 140 -2.32 -24.05 -21.93
N GLU A 141 -3.02 -23.19 -21.19
CA GLU A 141 -4.45 -22.89 -21.37
C GLU A 141 -4.75 -22.34 -22.78
N ARG A 142 -3.91 -21.44 -23.30
CA ARG A 142 -4.07 -20.85 -24.63
C ARG A 142 -3.76 -21.85 -25.73
N VAL A 143 -2.75 -22.71 -25.52
CA VAL A 143 -2.43 -23.82 -26.45
C VAL A 143 -3.55 -24.84 -26.49
N ALA A 144 -4.10 -25.22 -25.33
CA ALA A 144 -5.25 -26.11 -25.23
C ALA A 144 -6.47 -25.52 -25.94
N GLY A 145 -6.71 -24.20 -25.79
CA GLY A 145 -7.76 -23.49 -26.52
C GLY A 145 -7.59 -23.50 -28.04
N ILE A 146 -6.35 -23.41 -28.56
CA ILE A 146 -6.07 -23.47 -30.00
C ILE A 146 -6.20 -24.91 -30.53
N ARG A 147 -5.74 -25.91 -29.76
CA ARG A 147 -5.89 -27.33 -30.12
C ARG A 147 -7.36 -27.78 -30.12
N ALA A 148 -8.19 -27.16 -29.30
CA ALA A 148 -9.64 -27.42 -29.22
C ALA A 148 -10.47 -26.73 -30.33
N GLY A 149 -9.86 -25.90 -31.18
CA GLY A 149 -10.54 -25.21 -32.28
C GLY A 149 -9.54 -24.67 -33.31
N GLY A 150 -9.43 -25.38 -34.43
CA GLY A 150 -8.39 -25.24 -35.45
C GLY A 150 -8.17 -23.85 -36.07
N GLU A 151 -6.96 -23.70 -36.60
CA GLU A 151 -6.29 -22.49 -37.12
C GLU A 151 -7.12 -21.58 -38.03
N ARG A 152 -6.92 -20.26 -37.86
CA ARG A 152 -6.84 -19.33 -38.99
C ARG A 152 -5.58 -18.48 -38.86
N SER A 153 -4.70 -18.65 -39.84
CA SER A 153 -3.37 -18.04 -39.98
C SER A 153 -3.42 -16.56 -40.41
N SER A 154 -2.31 -15.86 -40.09
CA SER A 154 -1.92 -14.47 -40.37
C SER A 154 -1.77 -14.09 -41.86
N PRO A 155 -1.42 -12.82 -42.18
CA PRO A 155 0.00 -12.39 -42.35
C PRO A 155 0.29 -10.99 -41.73
N GLY A 156 1.51 -10.53 -41.40
CA GLY A 156 2.87 -10.99 -41.64
C GLY A 156 3.88 -10.23 -40.74
N GLU A 157 5.10 -10.76 -40.66
CA GLU A 157 6.25 -10.33 -39.84
C GLU A 157 7.13 -9.28 -40.54
N PRO A 158 8.01 -8.56 -39.80
CA PRO A 158 9.31 -8.14 -40.29
C PRO A 158 10.44 -9.01 -39.71
N THR A 159 11.37 -9.33 -40.60
CA THR A 159 12.54 -10.21 -40.50
C THR A 159 13.68 -9.66 -39.65
N GLU A 160 14.45 -10.59 -39.09
CA GLU A 160 15.78 -10.42 -38.50
C GLU A 160 16.80 -10.05 -39.59
N GLU A 161 17.38 -8.85 -39.52
CA GLU A 161 18.69 -8.50 -40.10
C GLU A 161 19.08 -7.12 -39.54
N GLU A 162 19.97 -7.12 -38.55
CA GLU A 162 20.98 -6.10 -38.19
C GLU A 162 21.40 -6.28 -36.72
N SER A 163 22.11 -7.37 -36.46
CA SER A 163 23.11 -7.43 -35.40
C SER A 163 24.48 -7.16 -36.02
N SER A 164 25.17 -6.10 -35.60
CA SER A 164 26.60 -6.10 -35.25
C SER A 164 27.27 -4.72 -35.42
N SER A 165 27.96 -4.31 -34.36
CA SER A 165 29.13 -3.40 -34.21
C SER A 165 28.85 -2.36 -33.11
N GLU A 166 29.26 -2.61 -31.87
CA GLU A 166 30.54 -2.10 -31.26
C GLU A 166 30.48 -0.58 -31.03
N GLU A 167 30.77 0.03 -29.88
CA GLU A 167 31.51 -0.34 -28.67
C GLU A 167 31.18 0.67 -27.54
N GLU A 168 31.16 0.16 -26.31
CA GLU A 168 31.78 0.73 -25.09
C GLU A 168 31.73 2.26 -24.80
N SER A 169 30.90 2.64 -23.83
CA SER A 169 31.34 3.51 -22.72
C SER A 169 30.41 3.36 -21.52
N ALA A 170 30.90 2.67 -20.49
CA ALA A 170 30.33 2.74 -19.15
C ALA A 170 30.42 4.19 -18.64
N PRO A 171 29.41 4.63 -17.88
CA PRO A 171 29.78 5.14 -16.56
C PRO A 171 28.87 4.59 -15.46
N ALA A 172 29.57 4.07 -14.44
CA ALA A 172 29.30 4.20 -13.02
C ALA A 172 27.89 3.89 -12.50
N GLU A 173 27.84 2.84 -11.67
CA GLU A 173 26.80 2.61 -10.67
C GLU A 173 26.31 3.91 -10.01
N PRO A 174 24.99 4.15 -9.93
CA PRO A 174 24.43 4.86 -8.80
C PRO A 174 24.11 3.83 -7.72
N GLU A 175 24.94 3.80 -6.68
CA GLU A 175 24.51 3.42 -5.36
C GLU A 175 23.12 4.02 -5.07
N SER A 176 22.19 3.17 -4.63
CA SER A 176 20.94 3.55 -3.95
C SER A 176 19.93 4.39 -4.76
N SER A 177 18.91 3.74 -5.34
CA SER A 177 17.68 4.43 -5.76
C SER A 177 16.46 3.51 -5.55
N SER A 178 15.72 3.74 -4.45
CA SER A 178 14.42 4.43 -4.43
C SER A 178 13.25 3.61 -4.99
N THR A 179 12.78 2.61 -4.24
CA THR A 179 11.38 2.18 -4.33
C THR A 179 10.46 3.27 -3.74
N PRO A 180 9.30 3.60 -4.33
CA PRO A 180 8.34 4.55 -3.76
C PRO A 180 7.89 4.05 -2.39
N ASP A 181 8.34 4.75 -1.37
CA ASP A 181 8.34 4.29 0.02
C ASP A 181 6.91 4.23 0.59
N ALA A 182 6.68 3.37 1.57
CA ALA A 182 5.34 2.90 1.90
C ALA A 182 4.98 2.91 3.37
N ASN A 183 5.86 3.50 4.17
CA ASN A 183 5.61 3.79 5.55
C ASN A 183 4.41 4.75 5.66
N PRO A 184 3.41 4.55 6.54
CA PRO A 184 2.41 5.57 6.86
C PRO A 184 3.05 6.88 7.36
N ARG A 185 4.30 6.85 7.88
CA ARG A 185 5.11 8.05 8.11
C ARG A 185 5.45 8.82 6.83
N ARG A 186 5.38 8.19 5.65
CA ARG A 186 5.57 8.78 4.31
C ARG A 186 4.26 8.94 3.50
N LEU A 187 3.27 8.06 3.68
CA LEU A 187 1.93 8.20 3.07
C LEU A 187 1.11 9.36 3.68
N LEU A 188 1.40 9.74 4.92
CA LEU A 188 0.81 10.93 5.56
C LEU A 188 1.60 12.22 5.27
N THR A 189 2.82 12.10 4.74
CA THR A 189 3.64 13.20 4.23
C THR A 189 3.50 13.29 2.72
N GLY A 190 2.27 13.26 2.19
CA GLY A 190 1.99 13.36 0.74
C GLY A 190 2.64 14.58 0.05
N SER A 191 3.31 15.44 0.80
CA SER A 191 4.37 16.31 0.33
C SER A 191 5.60 16.15 1.22
N ASP A 192 6.79 15.96 0.63
CA ASP A 192 8.10 16.06 1.29
C ASP A 192 8.38 17.46 1.90
N THR A 193 7.37 18.32 2.00
CA THR A 193 7.43 19.63 2.66
C THR A 193 7.49 19.46 4.16
N ILE A 194 8.70 19.32 4.66
CA ILE A 194 9.03 19.63 6.05
C ILE A 194 8.38 20.98 6.40
N PRO A 195 7.61 21.08 7.50
CA PRO A 195 7.08 22.36 7.94
C PRO A 195 8.20 23.37 8.12
N ALA A 196 8.00 24.57 7.55
CA ALA A 196 8.90 25.69 7.81
C ALA A 196 8.92 25.99 9.31
N PRO A 197 10.05 26.49 9.84
CA PRO A 197 10.13 26.89 11.23
C PRO A 197 9.03 27.85 11.64
N VAL A 198 8.41 27.59 12.79
CA VAL A 198 7.34 28.44 13.31
C VAL A 198 7.93 29.71 13.89
N VAL A 199 7.67 30.84 13.23
CA VAL A 199 8.10 32.17 13.70
C VAL A 199 7.53 32.46 15.09
N GLY A 200 8.38 32.97 15.99
CA GLY A 200 7.99 33.32 17.37
C GLY A 200 8.05 32.15 18.37
N SER A 201 8.55 30.98 17.97
CA SER A 201 8.86 29.90 18.92
C SER A 201 9.98 30.30 19.90
N VAL A 202 9.95 29.72 21.09
CA VAL A 202 10.98 29.89 22.13
C VAL A 202 12.05 28.78 22.05
N SER A 203 13.16 28.96 22.76
CA SER A 203 14.15 27.89 22.92
C SER A 203 13.56 26.69 23.68
N TRP A 204 14.12 25.50 23.49
CA TRP A 204 13.56 24.28 24.08
C TRP A 204 13.58 24.30 25.63
N GLU A 205 14.57 24.95 26.24
CA GLU A 205 14.68 25.12 27.70
C GLU A 205 13.54 25.96 28.27
N LYS A 206 12.94 26.82 27.43
CA LYS A 206 11.80 27.67 27.77
C LYS A 206 10.47 27.09 27.25
N ALA A 207 10.45 25.83 26.83
CA ALA A 207 9.25 25.20 26.26
C ALA A 207 8.05 25.27 27.23
N TYR A 208 6.89 25.58 26.67
CA TYR A 208 5.64 25.59 27.42
C TYR A 208 5.24 24.16 27.78
N SER A 209 4.70 23.98 28.98
CA SER A 209 4.18 22.68 29.41
C SER A 209 2.66 22.71 29.59
N SER A 210 2.01 21.59 29.29
CA SER A 210 0.59 21.38 29.55
C SER A 210 0.36 19.95 30.03
N LYS A 211 -0.40 19.79 31.10
CA LYS A 211 -0.67 18.49 31.73
C LYS A 211 -2.12 18.08 31.50
N SER A 212 -2.33 16.80 31.20
CA SER A 212 -3.66 16.23 31.03
C SER A 212 -3.67 14.77 31.49
N LYS A 213 -4.37 14.45 32.58
CA LYS A 213 -4.48 13.13 33.25
C LYS A 213 -3.23 12.23 33.18
N ASN A 214 -3.01 11.56 32.05
CA ASN A 214 -1.92 10.60 31.84
C ASN A 214 -0.82 11.08 30.87
N ILE A 215 -0.82 12.36 30.50
CA ILE A 215 0.03 12.91 29.45
C ILE A 215 0.57 14.26 29.87
N HIS A 216 1.89 14.43 29.72
CA HIS A 216 2.57 15.70 29.85
C HIS A 216 3.05 16.12 28.45
N VAL A 217 2.71 17.35 28.06
CA VAL A 217 3.11 17.91 26.77
C VAL A 217 4.12 19.03 27.01
N TYR A 218 5.23 18.98 26.30
CA TYR A 218 6.20 20.08 26.19
C TYR A 218 6.17 20.60 24.76
N CYS A 219 6.06 21.92 24.58
CA CYS A 219 5.97 22.53 23.25
C CYS A 219 6.65 23.89 23.23
N ASN A 220 7.59 24.10 22.32
CA ASN A 220 8.31 25.38 22.21
C ASN A 220 7.63 26.39 21.25
N VAL A 221 6.45 26.07 20.71
CA VAL A 221 5.73 26.95 19.79
C VAL A 221 4.88 27.99 20.53
N SER A 222 3.94 27.55 21.36
CA SER A 222 3.09 28.44 22.17
C SER A 222 2.34 27.68 23.26
N HIS A 223 1.90 28.40 24.29
CA HIS A 223 1.04 27.84 25.34
C HIS A 223 -0.29 27.30 24.79
N LYS A 224 -0.83 27.95 23.75
CA LYS A 224 -2.04 27.52 23.04
C LYS A 224 -1.82 26.20 22.32
N ALA A 225 -0.69 26.04 21.63
CA ALA A 225 -0.32 24.79 20.97
C ALA A 225 -0.14 23.66 22.00
N ALA A 226 0.58 23.90 23.10
CA ALA A 226 0.76 22.91 24.17
C ALA A 226 -0.59 22.38 24.69
N ASN A 227 -1.55 23.28 24.98
CA ASN A 227 -2.88 22.91 25.45
C ASN A 227 -3.71 22.15 24.39
N LEU A 228 -3.56 22.50 23.12
CA LEU A 228 -4.23 21.81 22.02
C LEU A 228 -3.75 20.37 21.88
N TYR A 229 -2.43 20.14 21.93
CA TYR A 229 -1.85 18.80 21.90
C TYR A 229 -2.21 17.97 23.14
N ALA A 230 -2.23 18.58 24.33
CA ALA A 230 -2.66 17.91 25.56
C ALA A 230 -4.13 17.47 25.48
N THR A 231 -4.99 18.29 24.87
CA THR A 231 -6.39 17.97 24.61
C THR A 231 -6.53 16.84 23.59
N LEU A 232 -5.82 16.94 22.46
CA LEU A 232 -5.81 15.90 21.43
C LEU A 232 -5.39 14.55 22.01
N MET A 233 -4.24 14.51 22.70
CA MET A 233 -3.68 13.28 23.21
C MET A 233 -4.55 12.64 24.30
N LYS A 234 -5.22 13.45 25.14
CA LYS A 234 -6.28 12.97 26.06
C LYS A 234 -7.41 12.28 25.32
N ASN A 235 -7.91 12.91 24.25
CA ASN A 235 -9.01 12.39 23.46
C ASN A 235 -8.59 11.11 22.71
N LEU A 236 -7.35 11.05 22.21
CA LEU A 236 -6.76 9.86 21.60
C LEU A 236 -6.62 8.72 22.62
N PHE A 237 -6.08 8.96 23.81
CA PHE A 237 -6.00 7.95 24.87
C PHE A 237 -7.38 7.43 25.30
N THR A 238 -8.38 8.31 25.30
CA THR A 238 -9.77 7.92 25.55
C THR A 238 -10.31 7.04 24.42
N ALA A 239 -9.97 7.33 23.16
CA ALA A 239 -10.35 6.49 22.02
C ALA A 239 -9.63 5.14 22.04
N TYR A 240 -8.33 5.12 22.36
CA TYR A 240 -7.54 3.90 22.49
C TYR A 240 -8.11 2.99 23.57
N GLY A 241 -8.41 3.51 24.76
CA GLY A 241 -8.95 2.71 25.86
C GLY A 241 -10.35 2.11 25.63
N LYS A 242 -11.08 2.55 24.60
CA LYS A 242 -12.33 1.90 24.17
C LYS A 242 -12.10 0.62 23.36
N VAL A 243 -10.90 0.46 22.81
CA VAL A 243 -10.53 -0.63 21.90
C VAL A 243 -9.50 -1.55 22.56
N ILE A 244 -8.46 -0.95 23.13
CA ILE A 244 -7.34 -1.63 23.75
C ILE A 244 -7.69 -1.91 25.20
N THR A 245 -8.18 -3.12 25.47
CA THR A 245 -8.60 -3.60 26.79
C THR A 245 -7.50 -4.43 27.41
N GLY A 246 -6.65 -3.81 28.23
CA GLY A 246 -5.63 -4.51 29.00
C GLY A 246 -5.33 -3.79 30.31
N THR A 247 -4.81 -4.52 31.29
CA THR A 247 -4.49 -3.97 32.61
C THR A 247 -3.35 -2.97 32.50
N VAL A 248 -3.60 -1.73 32.89
CA VAL A 248 -2.56 -0.70 32.99
C VAL A 248 -1.57 -1.12 34.06
N ARG A 249 -0.33 -1.35 33.66
CA ARG A 249 0.78 -1.76 34.53
C ARG A 249 1.50 -0.59 35.17
N ASP A 250 1.40 0.57 34.52
CA ASP A 250 2.14 1.76 34.86
C ASP A 250 1.24 3.01 34.70
N SER A 251 1.01 3.69 35.83
CA SER A 251 0.23 4.91 35.90
C SER A 251 1.05 6.17 35.60
N ALA A 252 2.37 6.07 35.42
CA ALA A 252 3.21 7.21 35.13
C ALA A 252 2.73 7.96 33.87
N PRO A 253 2.63 9.30 33.93
CA PRO A 253 2.31 10.10 32.77
C PRO A 253 3.29 9.84 31.63
N ARG A 254 2.78 9.84 30.40
CA ARG A 254 3.58 9.71 29.18
C ARG A 254 3.85 11.10 28.60
N GLU A 255 5.01 11.27 27.99
CA GLU A 255 5.42 12.57 27.47
C GLU A 255 5.15 12.69 25.96
N LEU A 256 4.82 13.91 25.54
CA LEU A 256 4.81 14.34 24.16
C LEU A 256 5.62 15.64 24.06
N ASN A 257 6.69 15.60 23.28
CA ASN A 257 7.48 16.78 22.93
C ASN A 257 7.07 17.26 21.55
N VAL A 258 6.80 18.56 21.43
CA VAL A 258 6.38 19.22 20.19
C VAL A 258 7.34 20.36 19.85
N TYR A 259 8.15 20.13 18.83
CA TYR A 259 9.17 21.05 18.34
C TYR A 259 8.60 21.99 17.27
N SER A 260 9.17 23.19 17.17
CA SER A 260 8.86 24.19 16.14
C SER A 260 9.15 23.69 14.73
N ASP A 261 10.17 22.84 14.59
CA ASP A 261 10.68 22.39 13.30
C ASP A 261 11.51 21.10 13.43
N VAL A 262 11.86 20.53 12.28
CA VAL A 262 12.63 19.28 12.20
C VAL A 262 14.09 19.48 12.62
N ALA A 263 14.69 20.65 12.41
CA ALA A 263 16.10 20.89 12.72
C ALA A 263 16.31 20.89 14.24
N LEU A 264 15.47 21.62 14.97
CA LEU A 264 15.50 21.65 16.44
C LEU A 264 15.22 20.26 17.03
N MET A 265 14.24 19.53 16.51
CA MET A 265 13.97 18.17 16.99
C MET A 265 15.20 17.25 16.82
N LYS A 266 15.90 17.37 15.68
CA LYS A 266 17.12 16.59 15.42
C LYS A 266 18.27 17.00 16.34
N GLU A 267 18.45 18.29 16.59
CA GLU A 267 19.44 18.82 17.51
C GLU A 267 19.24 18.24 18.93
N ILE A 268 18.01 18.33 19.45
CA ILE A 268 17.69 17.91 20.83
C ILE A 268 17.73 16.39 21.01
N THR A 269 17.28 15.63 20.01
CA THR A 269 17.08 14.18 20.17
C THR A 269 18.18 13.33 19.53
N ALA A 270 19.10 13.95 18.78
CA ALA A 270 20.09 13.30 17.91
C ALA A 270 19.48 12.28 16.91
N LYS A 271 18.16 12.33 16.72
CA LYS A 271 17.32 11.40 15.95
C LYS A 271 16.09 12.16 15.38
N PRO A 272 15.29 11.55 14.51
CA PRO A 272 15.59 10.37 13.71
C PRO A 272 16.60 10.69 12.60
N LYS A 273 17.34 9.67 12.13
CA LYS A 273 18.23 9.77 10.96
C LYS A 273 17.46 10.07 9.64
N LYS A 274 16.11 10.03 9.67
CA LYS A 274 15.20 10.26 8.52
C LYS A 274 14.33 11.51 8.75
N LYS A 275 13.66 12.00 7.70
CA LYS A 275 12.70 13.13 7.72
C LYS A 275 11.35 12.75 8.38
N GLU A 276 11.35 12.21 9.60
CA GLU A 276 10.10 11.85 10.29
C GLU A 276 9.56 13.05 11.07
N LEU A 277 8.26 13.36 10.93
CA LEU A 277 7.62 14.45 11.68
C LEU A 277 7.12 14.05 13.06
N VAL A 278 6.84 12.76 13.27
CA VAL A 278 6.40 12.23 14.56
C VAL A 278 6.98 10.82 14.70
N TRP A 279 7.54 10.52 15.87
CA TRP A 279 8.02 9.18 16.17
C TRP A 279 7.88 8.87 17.67
N TYR A 280 7.50 7.62 17.97
CA TYR A 280 7.59 7.10 19.32
C TYR A 280 9.05 6.75 19.68
N ASN A 281 9.63 7.50 20.61
CA ASN A 281 10.93 7.24 21.20
C ASN A 281 10.79 6.22 22.32
N THR A 282 11.07 4.96 22.01
CA THR A 282 10.82 3.87 22.95
C THR A 282 11.81 3.84 24.12
N SER A 283 13.06 4.27 23.92
CA SER A 283 14.04 4.37 25.01
C SER A 283 13.60 5.38 26.06
N ALA A 284 13.06 6.53 25.61
CA ALA A 284 12.55 7.58 26.50
C ALA A 284 11.06 7.42 26.84
N LYS A 285 10.37 6.41 26.30
CA LYS A 285 8.93 6.16 26.46
C LYS A 285 8.05 7.40 26.23
N ARG A 286 8.39 8.20 25.21
CA ARG A 286 7.67 9.42 24.83
C ARG A 286 7.52 9.55 23.33
N VAL A 287 6.65 10.43 22.88
CA VAL A 287 6.53 10.78 21.46
C VAL A 287 7.24 12.10 21.22
N GLU A 288 8.04 12.15 20.17
CA GLU A 288 8.62 13.39 19.66
C GLU A 288 7.85 13.78 18.39
N ALA A 289 7.48 15.05 18.24
CA ALA A 289 6.67 15.54 17.15
C ALA A 289 7.11 16.93 16.68
N VAL A 290 7.00 17.22 15.40
CA VAL A 290 7.11 18.57 14.85
C VAL A 290 5.72 19.19 14.79
N HIS A 291 5.61 20.47 15.09
CA HIS A 291 4.38 21.22 15.00
C HIS A 291 3.91 21.33 13.55
N ASP A 292 2.82 20.64 13.21
CA ASP A 292 2.11 20.87 11.95
C ASP A 292 0.60 20.64 12.11
N TRP A 293 -0.12 21.76 12.26
CA TRP A 293 -1.58 21.79 12.38
C TRP A 293 -2.26 22.32 11.10
N ARG A 294 -1.53 22.44 9.98
CA ARG A 294 -2.01 23.07 8.73
C ARG A 294 -2.99 22.19 7.94
N GLY A 295 -3.88 22.80 7.17
CA GLY A 295 -4.92 22.12 6.39
C GLY A 295 -6.19 21.80 7.20
N THR A 296 -7.04 20.89 6.71
CA THR A 296 -8.30 20.54 7.39
C THR A 296 -8.10 19.82 8.72
N VAL A 297 -6.92 19.23 8.97
CA VAL A 297 -6.57 18.55 10.24
C VAL A 297 -5.08 18.68 10.68
N GLY A 298 -4.10 18.96 9.81
CA GLY A 298 -2.66 18.83 10.14
C GLY A 298 -2.08 17.43 9.90
N GLN A 299 -0.82 17.31 9.46
CA GLN A 299 -0.15 16.00 9.36
C GLN A 299 0.17 15.42 10.75
N THR A 300 0.58 16.28 11.70
CA THR A 300 0.97 15.87 13.05
C THR A 300 -0.16 15.20 13.82
N PRO A 301 -1.42 15.70 13.84
CA PRO A 301 -2.50 15.02 14.56
C PRO A 301 -2.80 13.60 14.07
N LYS A 302 -2.73 13.36 12.75
CA LYS A 302 -2.92 12.02 12.18
C LYS A 302 -1.76 11.09 12.56
N LEU A 303 -0.53 11.59 12.52
CA LEU A 303 0.65 10.85 12.94
C LEU A 303 0.66 10.58 14.45
N LEU A 304 0.16 11.50 15.28
CA LEU A 304 -0.06 11.28 16.71
C LEU A 304 -1.13 10.23 16.98
N ALA A 305 -2.17 10.15 16.14
CA ALA A 305 -3.15 9.06 16.21
C ALA A 305 -2.51 7.69 15.90
N TYR A 306 -1.46 7.66 15.09
CA TYR A 306 -0.68 6.45 14.81
C TYR A 306 0.33 6.14 15.93
N GLU A 307 1.28 7.04 16.20
CA GLU A 307 2.40 6.84 17.14
C GLU A 307 1.92 6.80 18.59
N GLY A 308 0.81 7.49 18.90
CA GLY A 308 0.18 7.46 20.21
C GLY A 308 -0.35 6.08 20.61
N VAL A 309 -0.58 5.17 19.66
CA VAL A 309 -0.90 3.76 19.97
C VAL A 309 0.27 3.08 20.68
N TYR A 310 1.50 3.33 20.24
CA TYR A 310 2.69 2.77 20.88
C TYR A 310 2.89 3.35 22.27
N LEU A 311 2.70 4.67 22.41
CA LEU A 311 2.75 5.36 23.69
C LEU A 311 1.72 4.81 24.69
N TYR A 312 0.51 4.53 24.22
CA TYR A 312 -0.56 3.93 25.03
C TYR A 312 -0.27 2.47 25.36
N ALA A 313 0.17 1.68 24.37
CA ALA A 313 0.50 0.27 24.52
C ALA A 313 1.64 0.05 25.53
N ASP A 314 2.62 0.94 25.64
CA ASP A 314 3.70 0.84 26.63
C ASP A 314 3.22 0.89 28.10
N ARG A 315 2.00 1.38 28.34
CA ARG A 315 1.38 1.34 29.68
C ARG A 315 0.77 -0.02 30.03
N ILE A 316 0.61 -0.90 29.05
CA ILE A 316 -0.13 -2.16 29.15
C ILE A 316 0.79 -3.35 28.83
N MET A 317 1.62 -3.24 27.80
CA MET A 317 2.54 -4.28 27.35
C MET A 317 3.84 -4.24 28.15
N ARG A 318 4.42 -5.42 28.47
CA ARG A 318 5.77 -5.50 29.07
C ARG A 318 6.83 -4.91 28.16
N ASN A 319 6.69 -5.20 26.88
CA ASN A 319 7.64 -4.89 25.85
C ASN A 319 6.89 -4.67 24.53
N VAL A 320 6.67 -3.41 24.17
CA VAL A 320 6.05 -3.00 22.89
C VAL A 320 6.89 -3.48 21.69
N TYR A 321 8.21 -3.65 21.85
CA TYR A 321 9.09 -4.26 20.85
C TYR A 321 8.99 -5.79 20.78
N GLY A 322 8.48 -6.43 21.82
CA GLY A 322 8.24 -7.88 21.85
C GLY A 322 6.93 -8.28 21.16
N ALA A 323 5.95 -7.38 21.13
CA ALA A 323 4.66 -7.63 20.46
C ALA A 323 4.84 -7.83 18.94
N PRO A 324 4.00 -8.63 18.28
CA PRO A 324 4.03 -8.77 16.83
C PRO A 324 3.82 -7.43 16.12
N LYS A 325 4.66 -7.14 15.13
CA LYS A 325 4.67 -5.83 14.47
C LYS A 325 3.33 -5.50 13.80
N TRP A 326 2.71 -6.48 13.14
CA TRP A 326 1.42 -6.30 12.46
C TRP A 326 0.32 -5.78 13.40
N LEU A 327 0.34 -6.17 14.68
CA LEU A 327 -0.69 -5.79 15.65
C LEU A 327 -0.66 -4.28 15.92
N LEU A 328 0.50 -3.76 16.31
CA LEU A 328 0.66 -2.35 16.65
C LEU A 328 0.69 -1.45 15.40
N VAL A 329 1.27 -1.94 14.31
CA VAL A 329 1.22 -1.25 13.01
C VAL A 329 -0.21 -1.17 12.49
N GLY A 330 -0.97 -2.26 12.58
CA GLY A 330 -2.36 -2.31 12.17
C GLY A 330 -3.24 -1.40 13.04
N LEU A 331 -3.02 -1.38 14.36
CA LEU A 331 -3.72 -0.48 15.29
C LEU A 331 -3.38 0.99 15.03
N GLY A 332 -2.10 1.34 14.91
CA GLY A 332 -1.70 2.70 14.55
C GLY A 332 -2.32 3.12 13.22
N SER A 333 -2.28 2.23 12.22
CA SER A 333 -2.88 2.45 10.91
C SER A 333 -4.40 2.62 10.95
N TYR A 334 -5.06 1.93 11.88
CA TYR A 334 -6.50 2.03 12.11
C TYR A 334 -6.85 3.40 12.75
N PHE A 335 -6.18 3.77 13.85
CA PHE A 335 -6.43 5.03 14.53
C PHE A 335 -5.99 6.26 13.73
N ALA A 336 -5.00 6.15 12.84
CA ALA A 336 -4.68 7.19 11.86
C ALA A 336 -5.87 7.57 10.95
N GLY A 337 -6.88 6.69 10.83
CA GLY A 337 -8.14 6.96 10.14
C GLY A 337 -9.15 7.79 10.95
N ALA A 338 -8.86 8.13 12.21
CA ALA A 338 -9.75 8.94 13.03
C ALA A 338 -9.91 10.35 12.47
N THR A 339 -11.15 10.83 12.39
CA THR A 339 -11.41 12.25 12.12
C THR A 339 -10.99 13.07 13.34
N ILE A 340 -10.16 14.08 13.17
CA ILE A 340 -9.73 14.99 14.23
C ILE A 340 -10.10 16.41 13.81
N ASP A 341 -10.82 17.15 14.66
CA ASP A 341 -11.18 18.54 14.35
C ASP A 341 -10.10 19.54 14.79
N LYS A 342 -10.28 20.81 14.43
CA LYS A 342 -9.36 21.91 14.78
C LYS A 342 -9.15 22.12 16.29
N ARG A 343 -10.02 21.54 17.13
CA ARG A 343 -9.95 21.61 18.61
C ARG A 343 -9.38 20.33 19.22
N GLY A 344 -8.91 19.38 18.41
CA GLY A 344 -8.37 18.10 18.87
C GLY A 344 -9.46 17.10 19.30
N LYS A 345 -10.72 17.30 18.90
CA LYS A 345 -11.78 16.31 19.14
C LYS A 345 -11.60 15.12 18.21
N VAL A 346 -11.53 13.92 18.78
CA VAL A 346 -11.44 12.66 18.04
C VAL A 346 -12.85 12.14 17.76
N GLY A 347 -13.17 11.96 16.48
CA GLY A 347 -14.45 11.47 15.98
C GLY A 347 -14.39 10.02 15.50
N ARG A 348 -15.15 9.73 14.44
CA ARG A 348 -15.24 8.39 13.84
C ARG A 348 -13.94 7.98 13.15
N ILE A 349 -13.66 6.68 13.12
CA ILE A 349 -12.54 6.12 12.37
C ILE A 349 -13.04 5.76 10.98
N LEU A 350 -12.40 6.33 9.96
CA LEU A 350 -12.71 6.11 8.55
C LEU A 350 -11.63 5.23 7.94
N ALA A 351 -12.03 4.32 7.04
CA ALA A 351 -11.08 3.60 6.21
C ALA A 351 -10.32 4.62 5.34
N PRO A 352 -8.97 4.61 5.31
CA PRO A 352 -8.23 5.51 4.44
C PRO A 352 -8.56 5.18 2.97
N ARG A 353 -9.01 6.19 2.22
CA ARG A 353 -9.52 6.04 0.85
C ARG A 353 -8.55 5.27 -0.05
N ASP A 354 -7.33 5.75 -0.19
CA ASP A 354 -6.35 5.20 -1.12
C ASP A 354 -5.90 3.79 -0.71
N ARG A 355 -5.76 3.55 0.59
CA ARG A 355 -5.48 2.20 1.13
C ARG A 355 -6.62 1.23 0.79
N LEU A 356 -7.87 1.65 1.00
CA LEU A 356 -9.02 0.80 0.71
C LEU A 356 -9.10 0.43 -0.77
N ILE A 357 -8.78 1.37 -1.66
CA ILE A 357 -8.75 1.11 -3.10
C ILE A 357 -7.61 0.15 -3.47
N ARG A 358 -6.39 0.40 -2.97
CA ARG A 358 -5.26 -0.52 -3.16
C ARG A 358 -5.56 -1.92 -2.66
N MET A 359 -6.13 -2.05 -1.47
CA MET A 359 -6.50 -3.36 -0.91
C MET A 359 -7.58 -4.05 -1.74
N LYS A 360 -8.58 -3.32 -2.24
CA LYS A 360 -9.57 -3.88 -3.17
C LYS A 360 -8.90 -4.40 -4.45
N LYS A 361 -7.99 -3.61 -5.06
CA LYS A 361 -7.23 -4.04 -6.25
C LYS A 361 -6.38 -5.27 -5.95
N ALA A 362 -5.63 -5.27 -4.84
CA ALA A 362 -4.80 -6.40 -4.41
C ALA A 362 -5.63 -7.68 -4.22
N TYR A 363 -6.76 -7.61 -3.52
CA TYR A 363 -7.64 -8.77 -3.32
C TYR A 363 -8.32 -9.28 -4.58
N THR A 364 -8.61 -8.39 -5.54
CA THR A 364 -9.16 -8.77 -6.84
C THR A 364 -8.10 -9.47 -7.70
N GLY A 365 -6.88 -8.92 -7.74
CA GLY A 365 -5.77 -9.47 -8.52
C GLY A 365 -5.01 -10.62 -7.86
N GLY A 366 -5.28 -10.93 -6.59
CA GLY A 366 -4.60 -12.00 -5.85
C GLY A 366 -3.22 -11.62 -5.29
N TYR A 367 -2.85 -10.34 -5.33
CA TYR A 367 -1.53 -9.83 -4.93
C TYR A 367 -1.41 -9.47 -3.44
N GLN A 368 -2.38 -9.85 -2.60
CA GLN A 368 -2.31 -9.59 -1.17
C GLN A 368 -1.22 -10.43 -0.47
N ILE A 369 -0.60 -9.86 0.57
CA ILE A 369 0.26 -10.65 1.46
C ILE A 369 -0.59 -11.64 2.25
N LYS A 370 -0.12 -12.89 2.27
CA LYS A 370 -0.71 -13.96 3.08
C LYS A 370 -0.43 -13.77 4.57
N LEU A 371 -1.39 -14.18 5.39
CA LEU A 371 -1.38 -13.91 6.83
C LEU A 371 -0.31 -14.70 7.60
N ASP A 372 -0.07 -15.95 7.20
CA ASP A 372 1.05 -16.76 7.70
C ASP A 372 2.40 -16.06 7.49
N TYR A 373 2.63 -15.50 6.30
CA TYR A 373 3.81 -14.72 5.98
C TYR A 373 3.88 -13.43 6.82
N LEU A 374 2.77 -12.71 6.95
CA LEU A 374 2.70 -11.48 7.75
C LEU A 374 3.06 -11.70 9.22
N MET A 375 2.64 -12.84 9.79
CA MET A 375 2.85 -13.18 11.20
C MET A 375 4.30 -13.56 11.51
N LEU A 376 5.01 -14.16 10.56
CA LEU A 376 6.40 -14.57 10.71
C LEU A 376 7.40 -13.47 10.33
N ARG A 377 6.92 -12.37 9.73
CA ARG A 377 7.75 -11.32 9.15
C ARG A 377 8.62 -10.59 10.19
N PRO A 378 9.96 -10.57 10.04
CA PRO A 378 10.84 -9.79 10.91
C PRO A 378 10.56 -8.28 10.81
N ARG A 379 10.76 -7.56 11.93
CA ARG A 379 10.42 -6.13 12.04
C ARG A 379 11.09 -5.24 10.98
N TYR A 380 12.26 -5.60 10.47
CA TYR A 380 13.06 -4.80 9.53
C TYR A 380 12.68 -5.03 8.06
N LYS A 381 11.92 -6.08 7.72
CA LYS A 381 11.47 -6.40 6.33
C LYS A 381 10.01 -5.97 6.04
N TYR A 382 9.50 -4.95 6.73
CA TYR A 382 8.11 -4.48 6.62
C TYR A 382 7.98 -3.37 5.56
N GLY A 383 7.32 -3.66 4.44
CA GLY A 383 7.03 -2.73 3.36
C GLY A 383 5.53 -2.39 3.22
N ARG A 384 5.14 -1.78 2.10
CA ARG A 384 3.76 -1.26 1.86
C ARG A 384 2.67 -2.27 2.17
N ASN A 385 2.87 -3.45 1.60
CA ASN A 385 1.86 -4.48 1.57
C ASN A 385 1.68 -5.06 2.98
N GLU A 386 2.73 -5.12 3.80
CA GLU A 386 2.62 -5.55 5.19
C GLU A 386 1.83 -4.53 6.02
N TYR A 387 2.04 -3.23 5.81
CA TYR A 387 1.24 -2.18 6.47
C TYR A 387 -0.24 -2.23 6.07
N ASP A 388 -0.51 -2.32 4.76
CA ASP A 388 -1.87 -2.35 4.23
C ASP A 388 -2.61 -3.63 4.68
N THR A 389 -1.92 -4.78 4.72
CA THR A 389 -2.49 -6.06 5.22
C THR A 389 -2.69 -6.02 6.74
N SER A 390 -1.73 -5.49 7.51
CA SER A 390 -1.87 -5.30 8.97
C SER A 390 -3.09 -4.44 9.31
N TRP A 391 -3.29 -3.35 8.55
CA TRP A 391 -4.49 -2.53 8.68
C TRP A 391 -5.75 -3.32 8.34
N ALA A 392 -5.78 -4.10 7.26
CA ALA A 392 -6.96 -4.86 6.85
C ALA A 392 -7.39 -5.89 7.92
N VAL A 393 -6.43 -6.56 8.56
CA VAL A 393 -6.67 -7.47 9.69
C VAL A 393 -7.32 -6.74 10.86
N ILE A 394 -6.68 -5.67 11.36
CA ILE A 394 -7.20 -4.90 12.49
C ILE A 394 -8.55 -4.26 12.17
N TYR A 395 -8.69 -3.71 10.96
CA TYR A 395 -9.93 -3.12 10.49
C TYR A 395 -11.06 -4.16 10.46
N TYR A 396 -10.83 -5.36 9.94
CA TYR A 396 -11.82 -6.43 10.00
C TYR A 396 -12.17 -6.78 11.46
N LEU A 397 -11.17 -7.01 12.31
CA LEU A 397 -11.42 -7.44 13.68
C LEU A 397 -12.26 -6.39 14.44
N LEU A 398 -11.96 -5.10 14.28
CA LEU A 398 -12.66 -4.04 15.00
C LEU A 398 -14.04 -3.68 14.40
N GLU A 399 -14.21 -3.83 13.08
CA GLU A 399 -15.37 -3.31 12.34
C GLU A 399 -16.30 -4.39 11.76
N SER A 400 -16.00 -5.68 11.96
CA SER A 400 -16.88 -6.81 11.54
C SER A 400 -17.99 -7.14 12.54
N GLY A 401 -17.95 -6.56 13.74
CA GLY A 401 -18.99 -6.71 14.78
C GLY A 401 -18.45 -7.26 16.10
N ARG A 402 -19.35 -7.75 16.96
CA ARG A 402 -19.02 -8.19 18.33
C ARG A 402 -18.00 -9.33 18.35
N LYS A 403 -18.17 -10.36 17.51
CA LYS A 403 -17.25 -11.51 17.45
C LYS A 403 -15.83 -11.10 17.08
N GLY A 404 -15.67 -10.24 16.06
CA GLY A 404 -14.35 -9.71 15.67
C GLY A 404 -13.68 -8.92 16.81
N ARG A 405 -14.43 -8.08 17.52
CA ARG A 405 -13.90 -7.31 18.66
C ARG A 405 -13.49 -8.20 19.82
N THR A 406 -14.25 -9.26 20.09
CA THR A 406 -13.87 -10.28 21.08
C THR A 406 -12.59 -11.01 20.67
N ALA A 407 -12.47 -11.40 19.40
CA ALA A 407 -11.24 -12.00 18.88
C ALA A 407 -10.05 -11.04 19.02
N PHE A 408 -10.22 -9.76 18.65
CA PHE A 408 -9.19 -8.73 18.85
C PHE A 408 -8.73 -8.64 20.30
N ALA A 409 -9.66 -8.59 21.27
CA ALA A 409 -9.32 -8.49 22.68
C ALA A 409 -8.44 -9.67 23.14
N LYS A 410 -8.81 -10.91 22.76
CA LYS A 410 -8.01 -12.11 23.04
C LYS A 410 -6.61 -12.04 22.43
N ILE A 411 -6.53 -11.66 21.15
CA ILE A 411 -5.27 -11.54 20.42
C ILE A 411 -4.37 -10.48 21.05
N PHE A 412 -4.96 -9.34 21.42
CA PHE A 412 -4.22 -8.24 22.03
C PHE A 412 -3.67 -8.64 23.40
N GLU A 413 -4.48 -9.28 24.23
CA GLU A 413 -4.08 -9.83 25.53
C GLU A 413 -2.93 -10.84 25.39
N LYS A 414 -3.00 -11.74 24.40
CA LYS A 414 -1.89 -12.64 24.06
C LYS A 414 -0.63 -11.86 23.66
N GLY A 415 -0.79 -10.83 22.82
CA GLY A 415 0.29 -9.94 22.40
C GLY A 415 0.93 -9.14 23.56
N CYS A 416 0.22 -8.94 24.68
CA CYS A 416 0.79 -8.34 25.88
C CYS A 416 1.77 -9.26 26.63
N THR A 417 1.65 -10.58 26.45
CA THR A 417 2.39 -11.60 27.21
C THR A 417 3.41 -12.38 26.37
N GLY A 418 3.29 -12.40 25.04
CA GLY A 418 4.24 -13.09 24.17
C GLY A 418 3.99 -12.92 22.68
N LYS A 419 4.61 -13.80 21.88
CA LYS A 419 4.38 -13.87 20.42
C LYS A 419 2.98 -14.42 20.14
N ILE A 420 2.35 -13.92 19.07
CA ILE A 420 1.08 -14.42 18.55
C ILE A 420 1.40 -15.37 17.40
N THR A 421 0.94 -16.61 17.50
CA THR A 421 1.05 -17.62 16.43
C THR A 421 -0.22 -17.65 15.57
N ALA A 422 -0.17 -18.36 14.43
CA ALA A 422 -1.36 -18.62 13.64
C ALA A 422 -2.44 -19.36 14.46
N ALA A 423 -2.04 -20.36 15.25
CA ALA A 423 -2.96 -21.10 16.13
C ALA A 423 -3.65 -20.21 17.18
N ASP A 424 -2.93 -19.26 17.79
CA ASP A 424 -3.55 -18.30 18.73
C ASP A 424 -4.62 -17.45 18.04
N LEU A 425 -4.39 -17.09 16.78
CA LEU A 425 -5.34 -16.31 15.99
C LEU A 425 -6.56 -17.14 15.60
N GLU A 426 -6.36 -18.38 15.17
CA GLU A 426 -7.44 -19.31 14.83
C GLU A 426 -8.32 -19.62 16.04
N ASP A 427 -7.74 -19.84 17.22
CA ASP A 427 -8.47 -20.00 18.49
C ASP A 427 -9.30 -18.75 18.82
N ALA A 428 -8.70 -17.57 18.68
CA ALA A 428 -9.40 -16.32 18.95
C ALA A 428 -10.58 -16.08 17.99
N LEU A 429 -10.44 -16.47 16.73
CA LEU A 429 -11.41 -16.28 15.66
C LEU A 429 -12.49 -17.36 15.59
N GLY A 430 -12.15 -18.59 15.96
CA GLY A 430 -12.97 -19.79 15.79
C GLY A 430 -13.02 -20.31 14.35
N PHE A 431 -12.01 -20.01 13.53
CA PHE A 431 -11.83 -20.54 12.16
C PHE A 431 -10.38 -20.40 11.70
N ASP A 432 -10.00 -21.19 10.69
CA ASP A 432 -8.64 -21.23 10.15
C ASP A 432 -8.19 -19.94 9.43
N ILE A 433 -6.88 -19.80 9.23
CA ILE A 433 -6.28 -18.64 8.55
C ILE A 433 -6.81 -18.45 7.11
N PRO A 434 -6.91 -19.48 6.25
CA PRO A 434 -7.47 -19.29 4.90
C PRO A 434 -8.91 -18.75 4.89
N THR A 435 -9.76 -19.26 5.78
CA THR A 435 -11.12 -18.77 5.98
C THR A 435 -11.10 -17.32 6.47
N PHE A 436 -10.15 -16.98 7.33
CA PHE A 436 -9.97 -15.61 7.78
C PHE A 436 -9.64 -14.66 6.63
N GLU A 437 -8.68 -15.01 5.79
CA GLU A 437 -8.31 -14.23 4.60
C GLU A 437 -9.50 -14.01 3.67
N MET A 438 -10.28 -15.05 3.40
CA MET A 438 -11.51 -14.95 2.60
C MET A 438 -12.52 -13.98 3.21
N LYS A 439 -12.70 -14.03 4.53
CA LYS A 439 -13.62 -13.11 5.25
C LYS A 439 -13.11 -11.66 5.20
N ILE A 440 -11.81 -11.42 5.35
CA ILE A 440 -11.22 -10.08 5.20
C ILE A 440 -11.43 -9.58 3.77
N LYS A 441 -11.12 -10.40 2.75
CA LYS A 441 -11.36 -10.06 1.34
C LYS A 441 -12.82 -9.66 1.10
N ALA A 442 -13.76 -10.50 1.50
CA ALA A 442 -15.19 -10.22 1.34
C ALA A 442 -15.62 -8.94 2.09
N PHE A 443 -15.08 -8.71 3.28
CA PHE A 443 -15.35 -7.51 4.08
C PHE A 443 -14.84 -6.25 3.40
N ILE A 444 -13.58 -6.23 2.96
CA ILE A 444 -12.94 -5.10 2.28
C ILE A 444 -13.64 -4.80 0.94
N GLN A 445 -13.98 -5.83 0.17
CA GLN A 445 -14.69 -5.66 -1.09
C GLN A 445 -16.08 -5.01 -0.91
N LYS A 446 -16.78 -5.31 0.19
CA LYS A 446 -18.09 -4.70 0.51
C LYS A 446 -18.02 -3.24 0.98
N LYS A 447 -16.86 -2.74 1.41
CA LYS A 447 -16.76 -1.37 1.94
C LYS A 447 -16.90 -0.33 0.83
N LYS A 448 -17.70 0.70 1.10
CA LYS A 448 -17.79 1.88 0.23
C LYS A 448 -16.49 2.68 0.30
N ILE A 449 -16.01 3.13 -0.85
CA ILE A 449 -14.86 4.01 -0.95
C ILE A 449 -15.29 5.39 -0.42
N PRO A 450 -14.61 5.96 0.59
CA PRO A 450 -14.90 7.32 1.02
C PRO A 450 -14.66 8.33 -0.10
N SER A 451 -15.51 9.35 -0.19
CA SER A 451 -15.32 10.47 -1.12
C SER A 451 -13.97 11.15 -0.88
N ALA A 452 -13.29 11.55 -1.95
CA ALA A 452 -12.04 12.31 -1.89
C ALA A 452 -12.22 13.71 -1.28
N GLY A 453 -13.43 14.26 -1.38
CA GLY A 453 -13.77 15.59 -0.90
C GLY A 453 -15.20 15.70 -0.40
N ARG A 454 -15.64 16.93 -0.12
CA ARG A 454 -17.01 17.23 0.28
C ARG A 454 -17.70 18.01 -0.83
N VAL A 455 -18.83 17.49 -1.32
CA VAL A 455 -19.75 18.24 -2.19
C VAL A 455 -20.69 19.06 -1.31
N SER A 456 -20.84 20.36 -1.61
CA SER A 456 -21.76 21.27 -0.92
C SER A 456 -22.32 22.29 -1.90
N GLY A 457 -23.62 22.20 -2.19
CA GLY A 457 -24.26 23.02 -3.23
C GLY A 457 -23.61 22.76 -4.59
N ASP A 458 -23.09 23.82 -5.21
CA ASP A 458 -22.38 23.73 -6.49
C ASP A 458 -20.88 23.42 -6.33
N GLY A 459 -20.35 23.48 -5.10
CA GLY A 459 -18.93 23.32 -4.81
C GLY A 459 -18.51 21.90 -4.48
N PHE A 460 -17.28 21.55 -4.82
CA PHE A 460 -16.57 20.36 -4.40
C PHE A 460 -15.25 20.77 -3.73
N ASP A 461 -15.21 20.61 -2.41
CA ASP A 461 -14.03 20.85 -1.60
C ASP A 461 -13.15 19.59 -1.58
N VAL A 462 -12.07 19.64 -2.36
CA VAL A 462 -11.00 18.64 -2.40
C VAL A 462 -9.67 19.25 -1.97
N SER A 463 -9.69 20.15 -1.00
CA SER A 463 -8.49 20.87 -0.54
C SER A 463 -7.38 19.92 -0.04
N ALA A 464 -7.73 18.69 0.36
CA ALA A 464 -6.77 17.64 0.69
C ALA A 464 -5.89 17.20 -0.50
N TYR A 465 -6.36 17.45 -1.72
CA TYR A 465 -5.69 17.23 -3.00
C TYR A 465 -5.31 18.56 -3.65
N GLY A 466 -5.22 19.64 -2.88
CA GLY A 466 -4.65 20.90 -3.36
C GLY A 466 -5.63 21.87 -4.05
N PHE A 467 -6.92 21.58 -4.20
CA PHE A 467 -7.85 22.54 -4.84
C PHE A 467 -9.31 22.43 -4.41
N THR A 468 -10.12 23.39 -4.84
CA THR A 468 -11.59 23.34 -4.83
C THR A 468 -12.12 23.64 -6.23
N CYS A 469 -13.33 23.21 -6.56
CA CYS A 469 -13.95 23.53 -7.85
C CYS A 469 -15.47 23.61 -7.72
N THR A 470 -16.15 24.15 -8.74
CA THR A 470 -17.62 24.12 -8.83
C THR A 470 -18.07 23.40 -10.08
N ARG A 471 -19.26 22.81 -10.05
CA ARG A 471 -19.88 22.28 -11.28
C ARG A 471 -20.13 23.40 -12.29
N PRO A 472 -20.06 23.14 -13.61
CA PRO A 472 -20.29 24.15 -14.65
C PRO A 472 -21.64 24.87 -14.54
N SER A 473 -22.69 24.10 -14.27
CA SER A 473 -24.07 24.57 -14.18
C SER A 473 -24.89 23.63 -13.29
N LYS A 474 -26.13 24.01 -12.95
CA LYS A 474 -27.01 23.18 -12.09
C LYS A 474 -27.36 21.82 -12.71
N SER A 475 -27.20 21.69 -14.01
CA SER A 475 -27.48 20.47 -14.77
C SER A 475 -26.46 19.36 -14.52
N TRP A 476 -25.21 19.73 -14.24
CA TRP A 476 -24.15 18.78 -13.89
C TRP A 476 -24.31 18.27 -12.46
N LYS A 477 -24.05 16.97 -12.26
CA LYS A 477 -24.14 16.33 -10.94
C LYS A 477 -22.82 15.65 -10.59
N PHE A 478 -22.30 15.97 -9.41
CA PHE A 478 -21.15 15.26 -8.86
C PHE A 478 -21.51 13.82 -8.48
N ASN A 479 -20.70 12.89 -8.95
CA ASN A 479 -20.63 11.50 -8.54
C ASN A 479 -19.28 11.25 -7.86
N THR A 480 -19.32 10.96 -6.56
CA THR A 480 -18.11 10.69 -5.76
C THR A 480 -17.94 9.20 -5.44
N ASP A 481 -18.81 8.33 -5.96
CA ASP A 481 -18.73 6.87 -5.78
C ASP A 481 -17.86 6.22 -6.86
N VAL A 482 -16.60 6.64 -6.87
CA VAL A 482 -15.60 6.27 -7.87
C VAL A 482 -14.85 5.01 -7.45
N LYS A 483 -14.49 4.17 -8.43
CA LYS A 483 -13.85 2.86 -8.19
C LYS A 483 -12.32 2.89 -8.24
N ASP A 484 -11.75 3.98 -8.76
CA ASP A 484 -10.30 4.13 -8.97
C ASP A 484 -9.67 5.11 -7.97
N ALA A 485 -8.39 4.87 -7.64
CA ALA A 485 -7.66 5.62 -6.62
C ALA A 485 -7.37 7.04 -7.07
N ASP A 486 -7.09 7.23 -8.36
CA ASP A 486 -6.62 8.50 -8.88
C ASP A 486 -7.80 9.41 -9.24
N THR A 487 -9.00 8.84 -9.38
CA THR A 487 -10.24 9.58 -9.68
C THR A 487 -10.86 10.14 -8.41
N LEU A 488 -11.00 11.45 -8.30
CA LEU A 488 -11.57 12.12 -7.12
C LEU A 488 -13.11 12.20 -7.17
N ALA A 489 -13.64 12.51 -8.36
CA ALA A 489 -15.06 12.58 -8.66
C ALA A 489 -15.29 12.58 -10.17
N GLU A 490 -16.51 12.28 -10.57
CA GLU A 490 -17.04 12.48 -11.91
C GLU A 490 -18.17 13.52 -11.85
N LEU A 491 -18.35 14.34 -12.89
CA LEU A 491 -19.56 15.10 -13.11
C LEU A 491 -20.27 14.56 -14.33
N GLU A 492 -21.58 14.39 -14.24
CA GLU A 492 -22.39 13.80 -15.31
C GLU A 492 -23.47 14.81 -15.76
N TYR A 493 -23.67 14.93 -17.08
CA TYR A 493 -24.77 15.64 -17.71
C TYR A 493 -25.20 14.93 -19.00
N GLY A 494 -26.32 14.19 -18.94
CA GLY A 494 -26.71 13.30 -20.05
C GLY A 494 -25.62 12.27 -20.32
N ASP A 495 -25.16 12.22 -21.58
CA ASP A 495 -24.06 11.33 -22.02
C ASP A 495 -22.68 12.00 -21.90
N ALA A 496 -22.62 13.25 -21.43
CA ALA A 496 -21.37 13.96 -21.21
C ALA A 496 -20.86 13.78 -19.78
N ARG A 497 -19.54 13.73 -19.64
CA ARG A 497 -18.84 13.54 -18.37
C ARG A 497 -17.60 14.42 -18.23
N ILE A 498 -17.34 14.86 -17.00
CA ILE A 498 -16.08 15.46 -16.59
C ILE A 498 -15.48 14.56 -15.50
N ILE A 499 -14.28 14.03 -15.70
CA ILE A 499 -13.61 13.15 -14.76
C ILE A 499 -12.43 13.90 -14.15
N ILE A 500 -12.40 13.96 -12.82
CA ILE A 500 -11.41 14.69 -12.05
C ILE A 500 -10.42 13.70 -11.44
N ARG A 501 -9.13 13.87 -11.73
CA ARG A 501 -8.06 13.04 -11.20
C ARG A 501 -6.96 13.83 -10.52
N ALA A 502 -6.39 13.26 -9.45
CA ALA A 502 -5.19 13.76 -8.82
C ALA A 502 -4.33 12.60 -8.29
N VAL A 503 -3.02 12.69 -8.52
CA VAL A 503 -2.03 11.71 -8.07
C VAL A 503 -0.90 12.45 -7.37
N PRO A 504 -0.37 11.97 -6.22
CA PRO A 504 0.80 12.58 -5.60
C PRO A 504 1.98 12.71 -6.59
N ASN A 505 2.70 13.83 -6.48
CA ASN A 505 3.87 14.15 -7.27
C ASN A 505 5.16 13.91 -6.49
N ALA A 506 5.36 12.68 -6.01
CA ALA A 506 6.48 12.30 -5.15
C ALA A 506 7.86 12.51 -5.80
N GLU A 507 7.92 12.53 -7.13
CA GLU A 507 9.14 12.73 -7.90
C GLU A 507 9.27 14.19 -8.39
N HIS A 508 8.38 15.08 -7.93
CA HIS A 508 8.34 16.50 -8.28
C HIS A 508 8.40 16.78 -9.77
N TYR A 509 7.72 15.94 -10.56
CA TYR A 509 7.63 16.11 -12.00
C TYR A 509 7.01 17.46 -12.34
N SER A 510 7.68 18.23 -13.19
CA SER A 510 7.08 19.40 -13.79
C SER A 510 5.89 19.00 -14.67
N HIS A 511 4.97 19.93 -14.90
CA HIS A 511 3.85 19.71 -15.84
C HIS A 511 4.32 19.24 -17.23
N ILE A 512 5.51 19.67 -17.70
CA ILE A 512 6.14 19.21 -18.94
C ILE A 512 6.52 17.73 -18.85
N ALA A 513 7.16 17.31 -17.75
CA ALA A 513 7.56 15.91 -17.55
C ALA A 513 6.35 14.99 -17.48
N VAL A 514 5.28 15.38 -16.78
CA VAL A 514 4.02 14.62 -16.73
C VAL A 514 3.40 14.52 -18.12
N THR A 515 3.38 15.62 -18.87
CA THR A 515 2.88 15.65 -20.25
C THR A 515 3.63 14.69 -21.15
N ASN A 516 4.97 14.67 -21.07
CA ASN A 516 5.80 13.76 -21.86
C ASN A 516 5.57 12.28 -21.49
N ALA A 517 5.36 11.98 -20.20
CA ALA A 517 5.01 10.64 -19.76
C ALA A 517 3.64 10.19 -20.30
N VAL A 518 2.64 11.08 -20.28
CA VAL A 518 1.33 10.81 -20.88
C VAL A 518 1.46 10.56 -22.38
N ILE A 519 2.22 11.40 -23.10
CA ILE A 519 2.49 11.20 -24.53
C ILE A 519 3.09 9.82 -24.77
N LYS A 520 4.14 9.41 -24.02
CA LYS A 520 4.74 8.08 -24.17
C LYS A 520 3.74 6.94 -23.95
N LEU A 521 2.80 7.11 -23.02
CA LEU A 521 1.79 6.10 -22.69
C LEU A 521 0.69 5.98 -23.76
N ILE A 522 0.37 7.07 -24.47
CA ILE A 522 -0.70 7.09 -25.48
C ILE A 522 -0.18 7.12 -26.92
N ALA A 523 1.13 7.32 -27.10
CA ALA A 523 1.81 7.26 -28.39
C ALA A 523 1.70 5.83 -28.94
N GLY A 524 0.95 5.70 -30.04
CA GLY A 524 0.64 4.40 -30.67
C GLY A 524 -0.82 3.95 -30.51
N GLY A 525 -1.60 4.57 -29.62
CA GLY A 525 -3.02 4.26 -29.44
C GLY A 525 -3.97 5.11 -30.30
N TYR A 526 -3.47 6.18 -30.92
CA TYR A 526 -4.30 7.17 -31.63
C TYR A 526 -3.72 7.53 -33.00
N SER A 527 -4.56 7.53 -34.03
CA SER A 527 -4.22 7.98 -35.40
C SER A 527 -4.13 9.50 -35.50
N ARG A 528 -4.87 10.22 -34.64
CA ARG A 528 -4.82 11.67 -34.52
C ARG A 528 -4.94 12.08 -33.05
N LEU A 529 -4.01 12.92 -32.61
CA LEU A 529 -3.99 13.47 -31.26
C LEU A 529 -3.56 14.94 -31.33
N GLU A 530 -4.46 15.86 -31.00
CA GLU A 530 -4.14 17.29 -30.96
C GLU A 530 -3.62 17.69 -29.58
N ARG A 531 -2.50 18.40 -29.55
CA ARG A 531 -1.90 18.91 -28.31
C ARG A 531 -1.87 20.43 -28.30
N ARG A 532 -2.36 21.07 -27.24
CA ARG A 532 -2.27 22.54 -27.05
C ARG A 532 -1.88 22.91 -25.62
N ALA A 533 -1.01 23.89 -25.46
CA ALA A 533 -0.70 24.46 -24.14
C ALA A 533 -1.93 25.18 -23.58
N VAL A 534 -2.18 25.00 -22.28
CA VAL A 534 -3.33 25.58 -21.58
C VAL A 534 -2.94 26.11 -20.21
N ARG A 535 -3.78 26.97 -19.66
CA ARG A 535 -3.71 27.42 -18.27
C ARG A 535 -5.00 27.06 -17.56
N VAL A 536 -4.90 26.49 -16.36
CA VAL A 536 -6.06 25.95 -15.63
C VAL A 536 -6.13 26.58 -14.25
N GLY A 537 -7.34 26.93 -13.85
CA GLY A 537 -7.66 27.36 -12.49
C GLY A 537 -7.00 28.67 -12.05
N ARG A 538 -7.03 28.88 -10.73
CA ARG A 538 -6.49 30.06 -10.03
C ARG A 538 -5.73 29.58 -8.77
N PRO A 539 -4.46 29.96 -8.56
CA PRO A 539 -3.56 30.53 -9.55
C PRO A 539 -3.50 29.63 -10.79
N ALA A 540 -3.23 30.25 -11.94
CA ALA A 540 -3.19 29.52 -13.19
C ALA A 540 -1.98 28.58 -13.23
N LEU A 541 -2.23 27.27 -13.24
CA LEU A 541 -1.20 26.27 -13.50
C LEU A 541 -1.04 26.05 -15.00
N GLN A 542 0.21 25.93 -15.45
CA GLN A 542 0.52 25.58 -16.84
C GLN A 542 0.28 24.10 -17.08
N GLY A 543 -0.24 23.75 -18.24
CA GLY A 543 -0.53 22.38 -18.61
C GLY A 543 -0.70 22.20 -20.11
N TYR A 544 -1.12 20.99 -20.48
CA TYR A 544 -1.39 20.63 -21.86
C TYR A 544 -2.75 19.96 -21.98
N SER A 545 -3.45 20.30 -23.05
CA SER A 545 -4.66 19.63 -23.50
C SER A 545 -4.33 18.62 -24.58
N PHE A 546 -5.03 17.50 -24.56
CA PHE A 546 -4.97 16.41 -25.53
C PHE A 546 -6.38 16.13 -26.03
N SER A 547 -6.66 16.43 -27.29
CA SER A 547 -7.98 16.27 -27.89
C SER A 547 -7.97 15.13 -28.90
N TYR A 548 -8.98 14.26 -28.84
CA TYR A 548 -9.14 13.11 -29.73
C TYR A 548 -10.60 12.68 -29.85
N SER A 549 -10.97 12.08 -30.98
CA SER A 549 -12.27 11.44 -31.18
C SER A 549 -12.18 9.93 -30.92
N SER A 550 -13.30 9.33 -30.55
CA SER A 550 -13.46 7.86 -30.50
C SER A 550 -13.07 7.16 -31.82
N LYS A 551 -13.19 7.84 -32.97
CA LYS A 551 -12.77 7.32 -34.28
C LYS A 551 -11.26 7.35 -34.50
N ASP A 552 -10.53 8.14 -33.72
CA ASP A 552 -9.08 8.27 -33.83
C ASP A 552 -8.34 7.18 -33.05
N ILE A 553 -9.04 6.26 -32.36
CA ILE A 553 -8.44 5.18 -31.57
C ILE A 553 -8.04 4.01 -32.48
N ILE A 554 -6.76 3.63 -32.44
CA ILE A 554 -6.21 2.52 -33.23
C ILE A 554 -6.57 1.19 -32.55
N GLY A 555 -7.21 0.27 -33.28
CA GLY A 555 -7.49 -1.10 -32.82
C GLY A 555 -8.65 -1.25 -31.82
N GLY A 556 -9.38 -0.18 -31.51
CA GLY A 556 -10.54 -0.24 -30.62
C GLY A 556 -11.85 -0.52 -31.36
N SER A 557 -12.54 -1.62 -31.05
CA SER A 557 -13.98 -1.72 -31.34
C SER A 557 -14.73 -0.78 -30.40
N SER A 558 -15.70 -0.01 -30.91
CA SER A 558 -16.66 0.80 -30.15
C SER A 558 -17.64 -0.08 -29.32
N GLY A 559 -17.09 -0.94 -28.46
CA GLY A 559 -17.79 -2.01 -27.77
C GLY A 559 -18.35 -1.57 -26.44
N GLY A 560 -19.50 -0.91 -26.45
CA GLY A 560 -20.30 -0.69 -25.25
C GLY A 560 -21.53 0.18 -25.50
N ALA A 561 -22.72 -0.44 -25.51
CA ALA A 561 -24.10 0.07 -25.48
C ALA A 561 -24.53 1.23 -26.42
N ASP A 562 -23.63 2.06 -26.94
CA ASP A 562 -23.87 3.15 -27.90
C ASP A 562 -23.01 2.93 -29.16
N ALA A 563 -23.20 1.78 -29.80
CA ALA A 563 -22.69 1.56 -31.15
C ALA A 563 -23.42 2.52 -32.12
N GLY A 564 -22.90 3.74 -32.28
CA GLY A 564 -23.40 4.67 -33.31
C GLY A 564 -23.09 6.15 -33.14
N LYS A 565 -22.67 6.63 -31.96
CA LYS A 565 -22.40 8.07 -31.76
C LYS A 565 -20.93 8.34 -31.51
N GLU A 566 -20.36 9.19 -32.35
CA GLU A 566 -19.00 9.68 -32.18
C GLU A 566 -18.89 10.46 -30.87
N VAL A 567 -17.90 10.13 -30.05
CA VAL A 567 -17.59 10.84 -28.81
C VAL A 567 -16.29 11.60 -29.00
N LYS A 568 -16.28 12.87 -28.61
CA LYS A 568 -15.08 13.72 -28.56
C LYS A 568 -14.59 13.82 -27.13
N ASN A 569 -13.27 13.78 -26.97
CA ASN A 569 -12.61 13.77 -25.67
C ASN A 569 -11.54 14.85 -25.61
N VAL A 570 -11.39 15.45 -24.44
CA VAL A 570 -10.26 16.32 -24.09
C VAL A 570 -9.72 15.94 -22.72
N LEU A 571 -8.44 15.63 -22.66
CA LEU A 571 -7.71 15.44 -21.42
C LEU A 571 -6.82 16.65 -21.16
N ILE A 572 -7.00 17.31 -20.04
CA ILE A 572 -6.10 18.35 -19.52
C ILE A 572 -5.17 17.73 -18.49
N VAL A 573 -3.87 17.92 -18.66
CA VAL A 573 -2.83 17.49 -17.73
C VAL A 573 -2.08 18.69 -17.22
N THR A 574 -1.96 18.81 -15.91
CA THR A 574 -1.15 19.85 -15.23
C THR A 574 -0.56 19.28 -13.94
N ALA A 575 0.34 20.01 -13.30
CA ALA A 575 0.95 19.59 -12.04
C ALA A 575 1.38 20.80 -11.22
N ASP A 576 1.35 20.63 -9.91
CA ASP A 576 2.07 21.47 -8.95
C ASP A 576 3.15 20.62 -8.24
N TYR A 577 3.73 21.16 -7.18
CA TYR A 577 4.77 20.49 -6.42
C TYR A 577 4.30 19.20 -5.71
N ASP A 578 3.05 19.19 -5.25
CA ASP A 578 2.48 18.13 -4.42
C ASP A 578 1.70 17.10 -5.25
N PHE A 579 1.07 17.51 -6.36
CA PHE A 579 0.14 16.70 -7.14
C PHE A 579 0.25 16.91 -8.65
N ARG A 580 -0.08 15.83 -9.36
CA ARG A 580 -0.32 15.80 -10.80
C ARG A 580 -1.82 15.66 -11.01
N TYR A 581 -2.38 16.50 -11.87
CA TYR A 581 -3.82 16.60 -12.09
C TYR A 581 -4.20 16.17 -13.51
N GLY A 582 -5.35 15.51 -13.61
CA GLY A 582 -5.98 15.16 -14.88
C GLY A 582 -7.45 15.58 -14.88
N PHE A 583 -7.85 16.43 -15.82
CA PHE A 583 -9.26 16.80 -16.01
C PHE A 583 -9.69 16.34 -17.40
N GLU A 584 -10.55 15.33 -17.44
CA GLU A 584 -10.96 14.71 -18.68
C GLU A 584 -12.42 15.05 -18.97
N PHE A 585 -12.69 15.62 -20.13
CA PHE A 585 -14.02 15.93 -20.62
C PHE A 585 -14.36 15.00 -21.78
N GLN A 586 -15.55 14.44 -21.74
CA GLN A 586 -16.07 13.62 -22.83
C GLN A 586 -17.51 14.02 -23.12
N ALA A 587 -17.83 14.18 -24.40
CA ALA A 587 -19.18 14.51 -24.85
C ALA A 587 -19.49 13.92 -26.23
N PRO A 588 -20.77 13.65 -26.52
CA PRO A 588 -21.23 13.36 -27.89
C PRO A 588 -20.78 14.45 -28.87
N ALA A 589 -20.30 14.05 -30.05
CA ALA A 589 -19.71 14.97 -31.02
C ALA A 589 -20.69 16.05 -31.51
N ASP A 590 -21.99 15.75 -31.55
CA ASP A 590 -23.08 16.66 -31.91
C ASP A 590 -23.35 17.76 -30.86
N LYS A 591 -22.96 17.52 -29.60
CA LYS A 591 -23.13 18.47 -28.48
C LYS A 591 -21.83 19.05 -27.95
N TYR A 592 -20.70 18.66 -28.55
CA TYR A 592 -19.39 18.95 -28.00
C TYR A 592 -19.10 20.45 -27.90
N GLU A 593 -19.40 21.24 -28.93
CA GLU A 593 -19.08 22.68 -28.95
C GLU A 593 -19.87 23.48 -27.90
N GLU A 594 -21.12 23.09 -27.64
CA GLU A 594 -21.95 23.69 -26.59
C GLU A 594 -21.37 23.35 -25.21
N LEU A 595 -21.11 22.06 -24.96
CA LEU A 595 -20.67 21.56 -23.66
C LEU A 595 -19.21 21.87 -23.35
N GLU A 596 -18.37 22.12 -24.36
CA GLU A 596 -16.99 22.55 -24.18
C GLU A 596 -16.92 23.90 -23.44
N LYS A 597 -17.88 24.82 -23.68
CA LYS A 597 -17.96 26.09 -22.94
C LYS A 597 -18.26 25.88 -21.45
N GLU A 598 -19.09 24.90 -21.14
CA GLU A 598 -19.34 24.49 -19.76
C GLU A 598 -18.10 23.83 -19.14
N PHE A 599 -17.37 23.00 -19.89
CA PHE A 599 -16.10 22.46 -19.42
C PHE A 599 -15.05 23.56 -19.14
N GLN A 600 -14.93 24.58 -19.99
CA GLN A 600 -14.06 25.73 -19.73
C GLN A 600 -14.48 26.50 -18.47
N THR A 601 -15.80 26.62 -18.23
CA THR A 601 -16.33 27.21 -16.99
C THR A 601 -15.92 26.41 -15.76
N PHE A 602 -15.97 25.08 -15.85
CA PHE A 602 -15.45 24.20 -14.81
C PHE A 602 -13.95 24.41 -14.58
N LEU A 603 -13.13 24.39 -15.64
CA LEU A 603 -11.68 24.61 -15.52
C LEU A 603 -11.34 25.96 -14.89
N ALA A 604 -12.09 27.00 -15.21
CA ALA A 604 -11.93 28.34 -14.64
C ALA A 604 -12.37 28.43 -13.16
N SER A 605 -13.24 27.53 -12.71
CA SER A 605 -13.70 27.46 -11.32
C SER A 605 -12.69 26.80 -10.37
N ILE A 606 -11.70 26.07 -10.92
CA ILE A 606 -10.70 25.38 -10.12
C ILE A 606 -9.86 26.42 -9.38
N ASN A 607 -9.88 26.35 -8.06
CA ASN A 607 -9.10 27.20 -7.18
C ASN A 607 -8.07 26.34 -6.45
N PHE A 608 -6.83 26.37 -6.93
CA PHE A 608 -5.70 25.69 -6.33
C PHE A 608 -5.26 26.41 -5.05
N THR A 609 -4.92 25.63 -4.05
CA THR A 609 -4.37 26.13 -2.80
C THR A 609 -2.96 26.60 -3.07
N THR A 610 -2.73 27.91 -3.15
CA THR A 610 -1.37 28.46 -3.17
C THR A 610 -0.66 28.10 -1.87
N ARG A 611 0.50 27.47 -1.99
CA ARG A 611 1.53 27.58 -0.96
C ARG A 611 2.42 28.76 -1.34
N GLU A 612 2.48 29.75 -0.47
CA GLU A 612 3.60 30.70 -0.44
C GLU A 612 4.90 29.99 -0.07
#